data_AF-A0A955QIF3-F1
#
_entry.id   AF-A0A955QIF3-F1
#
_cell.length_a   1.000
_cell.length_b   1.000
_cell.length_c   1.000
_cell.angle_alpha   90.00
_cell.angle_beta   90.00
_cell.angle_gamma   90.00
#
_symmetry.space_group_name_H-M   'P 1'
#
loop_
_entity.id
_entity.type
_entity.pdbx_description
1 polymer ?
#
loop_
_entity_poly.entity_id
_entity_poly.type
_entity_poly.pdbx_seq_one_letter_code
_entity_poly.pdbx_strand_id
1 'polypeptide(L)'
;MTMANGERTYQFKALTGLWTGSVTLEEKNGQIKEKTGPDRLITTGMLGSIRWWFEVLVRGLGGNACDPSDTKCEDRNHCVVCELFGCTGWARKFRFEVLDENSGTKTDQIKHNQTFSLCFTPLRPIRVEEWTLLDAALRLIVEYGAIGGKTVFKPTDESNRAGRLHHNDYGLVQMVTPQQYDGTGRDDLGKYLSKWRKLNHGEFAWASLQHFWCVNGKYLARQNGNSSAFNCVIGRPEPKQQSGQNDSWIAGRRPDRRNNVEAESKKVFSFKDPARTFGFVKPGLIDFNIMKGRLTNAWGQNGWDFLAGDKIIDQLFAGKGDRS
;
A
#
# COMPACT_ATOMS: atom_id res chain seq x y z
N MET A 1 6.91 -19.64 17.52
CA MET A 1 8.21 -20.08 18.09
C MET A 1 9.18 -18.92 17.97
N THR A 2 9.56 -18.32 19.10
CA THR A 2 10.61 -17.30 19.18
C THR A 2 11.95 -17.97 18.92
N MET A 3 12.46 -17.85 17.70
CA MET A 3 13.82 -18.26 17.35
C MET A 3 14.83 -17.28 17.98
N ALA A 4 16.03 -17.79 18.26
CA ALA A 4 16.91 -17.39 19.35
C ALA A 4 17.58 -15.98 19.32
N ASN A 5 17.09 -14.98 18.59
CA ASN A 5 17.72 -13.65 18.49
C ASN A 5 16.74 -12.45 18.38
N GLY A 6 15.48 -12.61 18.78
CA GLY A 6 14.47 -11.56 18.63
C GLY A 6 14.06 -11.30 17.17
N GLU A 7 14.44 -12.20 16.26
CA GLU A 7 13.98 -12.26 14.88
C GLU A 7 12.47 -12.44 14.80
N ARG A 8 11.84 -11.78 13.81
CA ARG A 8 10.41 -11.97 13.52
C ARG A 8 10.20 -12.32 12.06
N THR A 9 9.46 -13.41 11.86
CA THR A 9 9.13 -13.94 10.53
C THR A 9 7.63 -14.03 10.36
N TYR A 10 7.10 -13.34 9.34
CA TYR A 10 5.69 -13.30 9.02
C TYR A 10 5.44 -14.08 7.74
N GLN A 11 4.57 -15.09 7.81
CA GLN A 11 4.27 -15.96 6.68
C GLN A 11 3.00 -15.50 5.96
N PHE A 12 3.07 -15.44 4.63
CA PHE A 12 2.00 -14.97 3.76
C PHE A 12 1.75 -15.93 2.61
N LYS A 13 0.51 -15.93 2.12
CA LYS A 13 0.12 -16.49 0.83
C LYS A 13 -0.21 -15.34 -0.12
N ALA A 14 0.35 -15.36 -1.32
CA ALA A 14 0.06 -14.38 -2.35
C ALA A 14 -1.30 -14.68 -3.00
N LEU A 15 -2.28 -13.81 -2.78
CA LEU A 15 -3.61 -13.92 -3.41
C LEU A 15 -3.60 -13.42 -4.85
N THR A 16 -2.58 -12.64 -5.23
CA THR A 16 -2.30 -12.19 -6.60
C THR A 16 -0.78 -12.17 -6.78
N GLY A 17 -0.28 -12.00 -8.02
CA GLY A 17 1.16 -11.86 -8.22
C GLY A 17 1.72 -10.63 -7.47
N LEU A 18 2.96 -10.68 -7.00
CA LEU A 18 3.63 -9.52 -6.41
C LEU A 18 4.68 -9.01 -7.38
N TRP A 19 4.58 -7.76 -7.83
CA TRP A 19 5.64 -7.13 -8.62
C TRP A 19 6.36 -6.09 -7.77
N THR A 20 7.68 -6.17 -7.69
CA THR A 20 8.46 -5.35 -6.74
C THR A 20 9.42 -4.38 -7.41
N GLY A 21 9.19 -4.01 -8.67
CA GLY A 21 10.08 -3.08 -9.38
C GLY A 21 11.11 -3.73 -10.30
N SER A 22 10.92 -5.00 -10.69
CA SER A 22 11.84 -5.65 -11.63
C SER A 22 11.78 -5.00 -13.01
N VAL A 23 12.95 -4.53 -13.47
CA VAL A 23 13.20 -3.95 -14.78
C VAL A 23 14.36 -4.70 -15.40
N THR A 24 14.20 -5.11 -16.65
CA THR A 24 15.22 -5.72 -17.49
C THR A 24 15.62 -4.71 -18.54
N LEU A 25 16.91 -4.54 -18.83
CA LEU A 25 17.37 -3.70 -19.92
C LEU A 25 17.48 -4.57 -21.18
N GLU A 26 16.76 -4.20 -22.24
CA GLU A 26 16.88 -4.82 -23.56
C GLU A 26 17.46 -3.81 -24.54
N GLU A 27 18.53 -4.17 -25.23
CA GLU A 27 18.99 -3.38 -26.37
C GLU A 27 18.18 -3.75 -27.62
N LYS A 28 17.54 -2.77 -28.24
CA LYS A 28 16.91 -2.92 -29.56
C LYS A 28 17.36 -1.78 -30.46
N ASN A 29 17.99 -2.15 -31.58
CA ASN A 29 18.51 -1.22 -32.60
C ASN A 29 19.46 -0.16 -32.01
N GLY A 30 20.40 -0.55 -31.14
CA GLY A 30 21.35 0.38 -30.50
C GLY A 30 20.74 1.27 -29.41
N GLN A 31 19.47 1.09 -29.06
CA GLN A 31 18.82 1.78 -27.95
C GLN A 31 18.57 0.81 -26.79
N ILE A 32 19.10 1.16 -25.61
CA ILE A 32 18.75 0.50 -24.35
C ILE A 32 17.31 0.88 -24.01
N LYS A 33 16.43 -0.12 -23.93
CA LYS A 33 15.04 0.02 -23.51
C LYS A 33 14.82 -0.74 -22.22
N GLU A 34 14.27 -0.05 -21.24
CA GLU A 34 13.74 -0.70 -20.04
C GLU A 34 12.49 -1.51 -20.41
N LYS A 35 12.55 -2.81 -20.14
CA LYS A 35 11.41 -3.71 -20.19
C LYS A 35 11.10 -4.16 -18.79
N THR A 36 9.90 -3.85 -18.31
CA THR A 36 9.41 -4.39 -17.04
C THR A 36 9.13 -5.89 -17.22
N GLY A 37 10.05 -6.75 -16.78
CA GLY A 37 9.92 -8.21 -16.78
C GLY A 37 9.52 -8.75 -15.39
N PRO A 38 8.63 -9.75 -15.29
CA PRO A 38 8.18 -10.32 -14.02
C PRO A 38 9.16 -11.32 -13.39
N ASP A 39 10.44 -11.31 -13.73
CA ASP A 39 11.27 -12.50 -13.47
C ASP A 39 11.95 -12.49 -12.09
N ARG A 40 12.09 -11.31 -11.45
CA ARG A 40 12.89 -11.15 -10.24
C ARG A 40 12.15 -10.44 -9.11
N LEU A 41 12.34 -10.93 -7.89
CA LEU A 41 12.00 -10.23 -6.66
C LEU A 41 13.08 -9.19 -6.35
N ILE A 42 12.64 -7.96 -6.10
CA ILE A 42 13.49 -6.85 -5.66
C ILE A 42 13.14 -6.57 -4.19
N THR A 43 13.96 -7.07 -3.28
CA THR A 43 13.76 -6.99 -1.83
C THR A 43 13.58 -5.55 -1.34
N THR A 44 14.32 -4.60 -1.91
CA THR A 44 14.20 -3.17 -1.57
C THR A 44 12.87 -2.57 -2.02
N GLY A 45 12.32 -2.99 -3.16
CA GLY A 45 11.01 -2.57 -3.62
C GLY A 45 9.87 -3.11 -2.74
N MET A 46 10.01 -4.36 -2.27
CA MET A 46 9.09 -4.92 -1.27
C MET A 46 9.15 -4.12 0.05
N LEU A 47 10.36 -3.90 0.56
CA LEU A 47 10.57 -3.17 1.82
C LEU A 47 10.06 -1.73 1.73
N GLY A 48 10.26 -1.06 0.59
CA GLY A 48 9.75 0.29 0.33
C GLY A 48 8.23 0.36 0.39
N SER A 49 7.53 -0.66 -0.13
CA SER A 49 6.07 -0.73 -0.02
C SER A 49 5.59 -0.94 1.41
N ILE A 50 6.28 -1.77 2.20
CA ILE A 50 5.99 -1.95 3.63
C ILE A 50 6.21 -0.63 4.38
N ARG A 51 7.34 0.04 4.12
CA ARG A 51 7.65 1.35 4.70
C ARG A 51 6.53 2.35 4.41
N TRP A 52 6.04 2.41 3.17
CA TRP A 52 4.98 3.34 2.80
C TRP A 52 3.69 3.13 3.61
N TRP A 53 3.25 1.89 3.77
CA TRP A 53 2.08 1.58 4.63
C TRP A 53 2.33 1.85 6.11
N PHE A 54 3.56 1.62 6.58
CA PHE A 54 3.97 1.98 7.94
C PHE A 54 3.87 3.50 8.15
N GLU A 55 4.27 4.31 7.18
CA GLU A 55 4.13 5.77 7.24
C GLU A 55 2.65 6.20 7.30
N VAL A 56 1.80 5.58 6.48
CA VAL A 56 0.33 5.83 6.47
C VAL A 56 -0.29 5.50 7.82
N LEU A 57 0.08 4.38 8.44
CA LEU A 57 -0.36 4.00 9.78
C LEU A 57 0.13 4.99 10.84
N VAL A 58 1.42 5.33 10.83
CA VAL A 58 2.02 6.26 11.80
C VAL A 58 1.34 7.62 11.77
N ARG A 59 1.10 8.19 10.58
CA ARG A 59 0.35 9.46 10.45
C ARG A 59 -1.09 9.30 10.94
N GLY A 60 -1.71 8.14 10.67
CA GLY A 60 -3.03 7.76 11.17
C GLY A 60 -3.17 7.82 12.69
N LEU A 61 -2.15 7.30 13.38
CA LEU A 61 -2.06 7.24 14.84
C LEU A 61 -1.61 8.58 15.48
N GLY A 62 -1.52 9.66 14.72
CA GLY A 62 -1.08 10.97 15.20
C GLY A 62 0.44 11.14 15.31
N GLY A 63 1.21 10.15 14.84
CA GLY A 63 2.65 10.23 14.70
C GLY A 63 3.08 11.02 13.46
N ASN A 64 4.40 11.17 13.29
CA ASN A 64 4.98 11.92 12.18
C ASN A 64 5.91 11.05 11.34
N ALA A 65 5.76 11.13 10.03
CA ALA A 65 6.63 10.49 9.05
C ALA A 65 7.04 11.50 7.99
N CYS A 66 8.33 11.51 7.62
CA CYS A 66 8.85 12.39 6.57
C CYS A 66 8.26 12.03 5.21
N ASP A 67 8.23 13.02 4.30
CA ASP A 67 8.01 12.74 2.88
C ASP A 67 9.28 12.10 2.31
N PRO A 68 9.22 10.89 1.72
CA PRO A 68 10.40 10.27 1.11
C PRO A 68 10.95 11.03 -0.10
N SER A 69 10.17 11.92 -0.72
CA SER A 69 10.60 12.72 -1.88
C SER A 69 11.28 14.04 -1.49
N ASP A 70 11.05 14.53 -0.26
CA ASP A 70 11.66 15.77 0.27
C ASP A 70 11.89 15.63 1.79
N THR A 71 12.82 14.75 2.16
CA THR A 71 13.07 14.45 3.58
C THR A 71 14.15 15.33 4.19
N LYS A 72 13.85 15.89 5.37
CA LYS A 72 14.82 16.53 6.27
C LYS A 72 15.25 15.59 7.41
N CYS A 73 15.06 14.29 7.27
CA CYS A 73 15.54 13.30 8.24
C CYS A 73 16.98 12.92 7.92
N GLU A 74 17.87 13.16 8.88
CA GLU A 74 19.30 12.91 8.74
C GLU A 74 19.90 12.57 10.10
N ASP A 75 20.79 11.57 10.13
CA ASP A 75 21.48 11.10 11.33
C ASP A 75 20.51 10.84 12.49
N ARG A 76 20.72 11.48 13.64
CA ARG A 76 19.87 11.37 14.85
C ARG A 76 18.63 12.26 14.79
N ASN A 77 18.55 13.17 13.83
CA ASN A 77 17.40 14.06 13.64
C ASN A 77 16.42 13.42 12.65
N HIS A 78 15.72 12.37 13.08
CA HIS A 78 14.84 11.60 12.20
C HIS A 78 13.46 11.32 12.84
N CYS A 79 12.49 10.92 12.01
CA CYS A 79 11.16 10.53 12.47
C CYS A 79 11.10 9.04 12.89
N VAL A 80 10.03 8.63 13.56
CA VAL A 80 9.83 7.25 14.03
C VAL A 80 9.94 6.19 12.91
N VAL A 81 9.56 6.54 11.69
CA VAL A 81 9.68 5.62 10.55
C VAL A 81 11.14 5.43 10.18
N CYS A 82 11.89 6.52 10.07
CA CYS A 82 13.32 6.49 9.80
C CYS A 82 14.11 5.84 10.94
N GLU A 83 13.64 5.90 12.18
CA GLU A 83 14.26 5.19 13.30
C GLU A 83 14.35 3.68 13.00
N LEU A 84 13.26 3.09 12.51
CA LEU A 84 13.15 1.67 12.21
C LEU A 84 13.74 1.32 10.82
N PHE A 85 13.32 2.04 9.78
CA PHE A 85 13.63 1.76 8.36
C PHE A 85 14.90 2.45 7.84
N GLY A 86 15.50 3.33 8.62
CA GLY A 86 16.68 4.11 8.23
C GLY A 86 16.37 5.37 7.41
N CYS A 87 17.38 6.23 7.32
CA CYS A 87 17.47 7.40 6.44
C CYS A 87 18.95 7.72 6.17
N THR A 88 19.24 8.82 5.48
CA THR A 88 20.62 9.30 5.31
C THR A 88 21.29 9.44 6.67
N GLY A 89 22.49 8.85 6.82
CA GLY A 89 23.23 8.85 8.09
C GLY A 89 22.68 7.93 9.19
N TRP A 90 21.56 7.24 8.97
CA TRP A 90 20.97 6.32 9.95
C TRP A 90 20.60 4.97 9.31
N ALA A 91 21.39 3.94 9.58
CA ALA A 91 21.11 2.59 9.09
C ALA A 91 19.83 2.03 9.72
N ARG A 92 19.02 1.28 8.98
CA ARG A 92 17.86 0.55 9.52
C ARG A 92 18.21 -0.37 10.70
N LYS A 93 17.25 -0.67 11.57
CA LYS A 93 17.46 -1.52 12.77
C LYS A 93 17.45 -3.02 12.49
N PHE A 94 17.11 -3.46 11.29
CA PHE A 94 16.96 -4.87 10.94
C PHE A 94 17.53 -5.19 9.55
N ARG A 95 17.98 -6.42 9.37
CA ARG A 95 18.12 -7.05 8.07
C ARG A 95 16.74 -7.55 7.64
N PHE A 96 16.46 -7.46 6.34
CA PHE A 96 15.18 -7.81 5.75
C PHE A 96 15.43 -8.80 4.64
N GLU A 97 14.76 -9.94 4.73
CA GLU A 97 14.89 -11.04 3.80
C GLU A 97 13.49 -11.51 3.42
N VAL A 98 13.35 -11.94 2.16
CA VAL A 98 12.13 -12.59 1.70
C VAL A 98 12.48 -14.04 1.46
N LEU A 99 11.79 -14.93 2.16
CA LEU A 99 12.05 -16.35 2.15
C LEU A 99 10.98 -17.09 1.35
N ASP A 100 11.36 -18.14 0.66
CA ASP A 100 10.42 -19.09 0.05
C ASP A 100 9.81 -20.03 1.12
N GLU A 101 8.97 -20.97 0.68
CA GLU A 101 8.32 -21.94 1.55
C GLU A 101 9.29 -22.91 2.25
N ASN A 102 10.48 -23.09 1.69
CA ASN A 102 11.54 -23.95 2.23
C ASN A 102 12.54 -23.15 3.09
N SER A 103 12.20 -21.91 3.45
CA SER A 103 13.08 -20.96 4.16
C SER A 103 14.36 -20.58 3.39
N GLY A 104 14.42 -20.85 2.09
CA GLY A 104 15.47 -20.38 1.19
C GLY A 104 15.26 -18.92 0.81
N THR A 105 16.28 -18.25 0.28
CA THR A 105 16.15 -16.87 -0.21
C THR A 105 15.29 -16.84 -1.48
N LYS A 106 14.17 -16.13 -1.43
CA LYS A 106 13.30 -15.91 -2.60
C LYS A 106 13.96 -14.90 -3.55
N THR A 107 14.21 -15.29 -4.79
CA THR A 107 14.88 -14.43 -5.79
C THR A 107 14.03 -14.15 -7.02
N ASP A 108 13.16 -15.07 -7.40
CA ASP A 108 12.18 -14.94 -8.47
C ASP A 108 10.89 -14.30 -7.95
N GLN A 109 10.10 -13.74 -8.87
CA GLN A 109 8.83 -13.10 -8.50
C GLN A 109 7.89 -14.03 -7.74
N ILE A 110 7.21 -13.50 -6.74
CA ILE A 110 6.14 -14.22 -6.02
C ILE A 110 4.89 -14.23 -6.90
N LYS A 111 4.46 -15.43 -7.30
CA LYS A 111 3.29 -15.67 -8.15
C LYS A 111 2.05 -15.93 -7.30
N HIS A 112 0.88 -15.83 -7.94
CA HIS A 112 -0.40 -16.18 -7.35
C HIS A 112 -0.35 -17.58 -6.70
N ASN A 113 -0.96 -17.72 -5.52
CA ASN A 113 -1.00 -18.91 -4.67
C ASN A 113 0.34 -19.38 -4.08
N GLN A 114 1.45 -18.66 -4.26
CA GLN A 114 2.70 -19.01 -3.58
C GLN A 114 2.72 -18.53 -2.13
N THR A 115 3.32 -19.35 -1.26
CA THR A 115 3.65 -18.96 0.11
C THR A 115 5.05 -18.36 0.15
N PHE A 116 5.24 -17.36 0.99
CA PHE A 116 6.53 -16.73 1.24
C PHE A 116 6.56 -16.17 2.66
N SER A 117 7.76 -15.85 3.16
CA SER A 117 7.90 -15.23 4.47
C SER A 117 8.69 -13.93 4.39
N LEU A 118 8.30 -12.96 5.22
CA LEU A 118 9.03 -11.73 5.46
C LEU A 118 9.80 -11.87 6.77
N CYS A 119 11.13 -11.95 6.68
CA CYS A 119 12.01 -12.11 7.84
C CYS A 119 12.66 -10.77 8.21
N PHE A 120 12.54 -10.39 9.48
CA PHE A 120 13.12 -9.20 10.08
C PHE A 120 14.09 -9.62 11.19
N THR A 121 15.38 -9.67 10.87
CA THR A 121 16.44 -10.01 11.83
C THR A 121 17.00 -8.73 12.44
N PRO A 122 16.88 -8.49 13.76
CA PRO A 122 17.45 -7.31 14.41
C PRO A 122 18.96 -7.18 14.19
N LEU A 123 19.39 -5.97 13.83
CA LEU A 123 20.79 -5.54 13.82
C LEU A 123 21.09 -4.58 14.98
N ARG A 124 20.03 -3.99 15.55
CA ARG A 124 20.03 -3.10 16.72
C ARG A 124 18.77 -3.38 17.55
N PRO A 125 18.71 -2.97 18.83
CA PRO A 125 17.51 -3.15 19.63
C PRO A 125 16.27 -2.51 18.98
N ILE A 126 15.23 -3.31 18.78
CA ILE A 126 13.91 -2.87 18.29
C ILE A 126 12.93 -2.92 19.46
N ARG A 127 12.27 -1.80 19.71
CA ARG A 127 11.33 -1.66 20.84
C ARG A 127 10.03 -2.40 20.57
N VAL A 128 9.30 -2.70 21.64
CA VAL A 128 7.98 -3.33 21.58
C VAL A 128 7.00 -2.49 20.75
N GLU A 129 7.06 -1.16 20.84
CA GLU A 129 6.20 -0.26 20.07
C GLU A 129 6.54 -0.26 18.57
N GLU A 130 7.83 -0.32 18.24
CA GLU A 130 8.32 -0.41 16.85
C GLU A 130 7.86 -1.71 16.18
N TRP A 131 7.95 -2.81 16.92
CA TRP A 131 7.42 -4.09 16.48
C TRP A 131 5.89 -4.09 16.34
N THR A 132 5.19 -3.46 17.28
CA THR A 132 3.72 -3.34 17.25
C THR A 132 3.27 -2.56 16.02
N LEU A 133 3.95 -1.45 15.69
CA LEU A 133 3.67 -0.68 14.48
C LEU A 133 3.94 -1.47 13.21
N LEU A 134 5.01 -2.29 13.18
CA LEU A 134 5.33 -3.11 12.00
C LEU A 134 4.27 -4.20 11.79
N ASP A 135 3.89 -4.90 12.86
CA ASP A 135 2.83 -5.91 12.82
C ASP A 135 1.49 -5.30 12.37
N ALA A 136 1.09 -4.16 12.95
CA ALA A 136 -0.12 -3.45 12.56
C ALA A 136 -0.07 -2.98 11.09
N ALA A 137 1.08 -2.54 10.59
CA ALA A 137 1.24 -2.17 9.18
C ALA A 137 1.10 -3.38 8.23
N LEU A 138 1.63 -4.55 8.61
CA LEU A 138 1.47 -5.78 7.84
C LEU A 138 0.02 -6.27 7.83
N ARG A 139 -0.69 -6.18 8.97
CA ARG A 139 -2.13 -6.49 9.04
C ARG A 139 -2.97 -5.49 8.24
N LEU A 140 -2.63 -4.20 8.29
CA LEU A 140 -3.25 -3.17 7.45
C LEU A 140 -3.14 -3.51 5.95
N ILE A 141 -1.96 -3.92 5.49
CA ILE A 141 -1.73 -4.37 4.10
C ILE A 141 -2.61 -5.56 3.76
N VAL A 142 -2.61 -6.59 4.62
CA VAL A 142 -3.34 -7.85 4.38
C VAL A 142 -4.85 -7.61 4.29
N GLU A 143 -5.41 -6.85 5.23
CA GLU A 143 -6.85 -6.74 5.43
C GLU A 143 -7.49 -5.62 4.59
N TYR A 144 -6.75 -4.54 4.31
CA TYR A 144 -7.31 -3.34 3.69
C TYR A 144 -6.47 -2.78 2.53
N GLY A 145 -5.21 -3.16 2.41
CA GLY A 145 -4.26 -2.60 1.45
C GLY A 145 -3.83 -3.56 0.35
N ALA A 146 -2.65 -3.28 -0.20
CA ALA A 146 -1.92 -4.11 -1.16
C ALA A 146 -0.42 -3.77 -1.11
N ILE A 147 0.46 -4.70 -1.47
CA ILE A 147 1.92 -4.55 -1.37
C ILE A 147 2.63 -4.69 -2.72
N GLY A 148 3.71 -3.94 -2.91
CA GLY A 148 4.47 -3.91 -4.15
C GLY A 148 3.95 -2.87 -5.15
N GLY A 149 4.42 -2.95 -6.39
CA GLY A 149 4.00 -2.10 -7.50
C GLY A 149 2.99 -2.78 -8.42
N LYS A 150 2.57 -2.06 -9.46
CA LYS A 150 1.48 -2.45 -10.38
C LYS A 150 0.10 -2.61 -9.72
N THR A 151 -0.01 -2.37 -8.41
CA THR A 151 -1.28 -2.26 -7.65
C THR A 151 -2.24 -1.21 -8.21
N VAL A 152 -1.73 -0.26 -9.02
CA VAL A 152 -2.51 0.81 -9.71
C VAL A 152 -3.17 0.36 -11.02
N PHE A 153 -2.94 -0.88 -11.43
CA PHE A 153 -3.60 -1.48 -12.60
C PHE A 153 -5.10 -1.60 -12.34
N LYS A 154 -5.87 -1.52 -13.43
CA LYS A 154 -7.34 -1.41 -13.33
C LYS A 154 -7.96 -2.70 -13.83
N PRO A 155 -8.82 -3.36 -13.04
CA PRO A 155 -9.59 -4.49 -13.52
C PRO A 155 -10.45 -4.14 -14.74
N THR A 156 -10.76 -5.14 -15.53
CA THR A 156 -11.68 -5.04 -16.67
C THR A 156 -12.70 -6.18 -16.63
N ASP A 157 -13.94 -5.89 -17.01
CA ASP A 157 -14.96 -6.90 -17.29
C ASP A 157 -15.13 -7.15 -18.80
N GLU A 158 -14.42 -6.37 -19.64
CA GLU A 158 -14.29 -6.63 -21.07
C GLU A 158 -13.57 -7.98 -21.32
N SER A 159 -14.32 -9.01 -21.75
CA SER A 159 -13.82 -10.39 -21.94
C SER A 159 -12.65 -10.48 -22.91
N ASN A 160 -12.69 -9.73 -24.02
CA ASN A 160 -11.62 -9.63 -25.02
C ASN A 160 -10.31 -9.00 -24.48
N ARG A 161 -10.31 -8.46 -23.27
CA ARG A 161 -9.16 -7.80 -22.64
C ARG A 161 -8.75 -8.44 -21.31
N ALA A 162 -9.47 -9.46 -20.84
CA ALA A 162 -9.20 -10.12 -19.57
C ALA A 162 -7.75 -10.65 -19.46
N GLY A 163 -7.16 -11.12 -20.55
CA GLY A 163 -5.77 -11.61 -20.57
C GLY A 163 -4.67 -10.55 -20.68
N ARG A 164 -4.98 -9.24 -20.64
CA ARG A 164 -3.96 -8.19 -20.76
C ARG A 164 -3.30 -7.92 -19.41
N LEU A 165 -1.97 -7.89 -19.38
CA LEU A 165 -1.17 -7.68 -18.17
C LEU A 165 -1.57 -6.46 -17.33
N HIS A 166 -1.96 -5.35 -17.96
CA HIS A 166 -2.36 -4.11 -17.26
C HIS A 166 -3.78 -4.14 -16.67
N HIS A 167 -4.47 -5.28 -16.77
CA HIS A 167 -5.75 -5.58 -16.12
C HIS A 167 -5.64 -6.66 -15.03
N ASN A 168 -4.45 -7.23 -14.83
CA ASN A 168 -4.21 -8.18 -13.77
C ASN A 168 -4.08 -7.46 -12.42
N ASP A 169 -4.60 -8.10 -11.38
CA ASP A 169 -4.38 -7.68 -10.01
C ASP A 169 -2.97 -8.06 -9.54
N TYR A 170 -2.38 -7.20 -8.73
CA TYR A 170 -1.10 -7.42 -8.09
C TYR A 170 -1.13 -6.90 -6.65
N GLY A 171 -0.42 -7.57 -5.74
CA GLY A 171 -0.17 -7.03 -4.40
C GLY A 171 -1.12 -7.47 -3.29
N LEU A 172 -2.15 -8.26 -3.57
CA LEU A 172 -2.98 -8.85 -2.54
C LEU A 172 -2.30 -10.07 -1.91
N VAL A 173 -2.28 -10.08 -0.57
CA VAL A 173 -1.66 -11.13 0.25
C VAL A 173 -2.58 -11.48 1.41
N GLN A 174 -2.46 -12.71 1.89
CA GLN A 174 -3.11 -13.22 3.09
C GLN A 174 -2.05 -13.62 4.10
N MET A 175 -2.25 -13.30 5.37
CA MET A 175 -1.38 -13.81 6.45
C MET A 175 -1.76 -15.25 6.77
N VAL A 176 -0.79 -16.18 6.75
CA VAL A 176 -1.03 -17.62 6.96
C VAL A 176 -1.17 -17.94 8.44
N THR A 177 -0.27 -17.39 9.26
CA THR A 177 -0.33 -17.53 10.71
C THR A 177 -0.51 -16.14 11.31
N PRO A 178 -1.68 -15.81 11.90
CA PRO A 178 -1.82 -14.61 12.69
C PRO A 178 -0.84 -14.72 13.85
N GLN A 179 0.23 -13.91 13.85
CA GLN A 179 1.10 -13.85 15.02
C GLN A 179 0.30 -13.25 16.15
N GLN A 180 0.15 -14.00 17.25
CA GLN A 180 -0.38 -13.47 18.49
C GLN A 180 0.73 -12.63 19.13
N TYR A 181 0.76 -11.35 18.78
CA TYR A 181 1.64 -10.41 19.43
C TYR A 181 0.89 -9.72 20.56
N ASP A 182 1.35 -9.97 21.78
CA ASP A 182 1.00 -9.26 23.01
C ASP A 182 1.67 -7.87 23.05
N GLY A 183 1.61 -7.16 21.93
CA GLY A 183 2.18 -5.84 21.76
C GLY A 183 1.56 -4.81 22.69
N THR A 184 2.09 -3.59 22.62
CA THR A 184 1.58 -2.47 23.41
C THR A 184 0.22 -2.00 22.90
N GLY A 185 -0.64 -1.53 23.81
CA GLY A 185 -1.92 -0.94 23.46
C GLY A 185 -1.78 0.38 22.69
N ARG A 186 -2.90 0.83 22.10
CA ARG A 186 -2.97 2.08 21.33
C ARG A 186 -2.46 3.30 22.12
N ASP A 187 -2.78 3.39 23.40
CA ASP A 187 -2.38 4.52 24.24
C ASP A 187 -0.86 4.60 24.42
N ASP A 188 -0.20 3.45 24.59
CA ASP A 188 1.26 3.39 24.73
C ASP A 188 1.95 3.71 23.41
N LEU A 189 1.37 3.29 22.28
CA LEU A 189 1.82 3.76 20.95
C LEU A 189 1.68 5.28 20.82
N GLY A 190 0.58 5.87 21.29
CA GLY A 190 0.39 7.33 21.30
C GLY A 190 1.50 8.04 22.09
N LYS A 191 1.80 7.56 23.31
CA LYS A 191 2.91 8.07 24.14
C LYS A 191 4.28 7.86 23.51
N TYR A 192 4.49 6.76 22.79
CA TYR A 192 5.74 6.50 22.08
C TYR A 192 5.89 7.44 20.90
N LEU A 193 4.85 7.60 20.09
CA LEU A 193 4.82 8.48 18.91
C LEU A 193 4.98 9.95 19.28
N SER A 194 4.44 10.39 20.42
CA SER A 194 4.53 11.79 20.86
C SER A 194 5.95 12.24 21.21
N LYS A 195 6.88 11.31 21.44
CA LYS A 195 8.30 11.60 21.73
C LYS A 195 9.11 11.93 20.48
N TRP A 196 8.59 11.62 19.30
CA TRP A 196 9.28 11.84 18.04
C TRP A 196 9.05 13.24 17.50
N ARG A 197 10.00 13.72 16.68
CA ARG A 197 9.93 15.06 16.08
C ARG A 197 8.62 15.28 15.34
N LYS A 198 8.04 16.47 15.53
CA LYS A 198 6.90 16.92 14.74
C LYS A 198 7.37 17.37 13.36
N LEU A 199 6.57 17.08 12.34
CA LEU A 199 6.84 17.43 10.95
C LEU A 199 5.62 18.13 10.38
N ASN A 200 5.85 19.10 9.50
CA ASN A 200 4.78 19.61 8.64
C ASN A 200 4.66 18.65 7.45
N HIS A 201 3.52 17.96 7.31
CA HIS A 201 3.29 17.02 6.21
C HIS A 201 2.84 17.70 4.91
N GLY A 202 2.48 18.99 4.94
CA GLY A 202 2.12 19.77 3.75
C GLY A 202 1.18 19.04 2.79
N GLU A 203 1.56 18.98 1.52
CA GLU A 203 0.80 18.30 0.46
C GLU A 203 0.78 16.76 0.59
N PHE A 204 1.57 16.17 1.49
CA PHE A 204 1.60 14.73 1.76
C PHE A 204 0.72 14.31 2.95
N ALA A 205 0.06 15.26 3.64
CA ALA A 205 -0.81 14.97 4.78
C ALA A 205 -1.93 13.96 4.48
N TRP A 206 -2.41 13.93 3.22
CA TRP A 206 -3.41 12.96 2.77
C TRP A 206 -2.97 11.50 2.91
N ALA A 207 -1.65 11.22 2.91
CA ALA A 207 -1.10 9.86 3.00
C ALA A 207 -1.07 9.38 4.46
N SER A 208 -2.26 9.35 5.07
CA SER A 208 -2.54 9.04 6.47
C SER A 208 -3.77 8.16 6.55
N LEU A 209 -3.84 7.23 7.51
CA LEU A 209 -5.08 6.47 7.73
C LEU A 209 -6.27 7.38 8.04
N GLN A 210 -6.07 8.57 8.62
CA GLN A 210 -7.16 9.52 8.85
C GLN A 210 -7.90 9.95 7.56
N HIS A 211 -7.29 9.74 6.40
CA HIS A 211 -7.87 10.03 5.10
C HIS A 211 -8.03 8.78 4.23
N PHE A 212 -7.78 7.60 4.81
CA PHE A 212 -7.89 6.32 4.12
C PHE A 212 -9.31 5.75 4.26
N TRP A 213 -9.72 4.99 3.25
CA TRP A 213 -10.94 4.20 3.28
C TRP A 213 -10.76 2.89 2.52
N CYS A 214 -11.53 1.88 2.92
CA CYS A 214 -11.57 0.58 2.27
C CYS A 214 -13.01 0.05 2.17
N VAL A 215 -13.29 -0.66 1.09
CA VAL A 215 -14.48 -1.48 0.87
C VAL A 215 -14.01 -2.86 0.43
N ASN A 216 -14.18 -3.85 1.30
CA ASN A 216 -13.96 -5.25 0.97
C ASN A 216 -15.20 -5.83 0.27
N GLY A 217 -15.01 -6.78 -0.65
CA GLY A 217 -16.10 -7.46 -1.38
C GLY A 217 -16.64 -6.70 -2.60
N LYS A 218 -16.12 -5.51 -2.91
CA LYS A 218 -16.49 -4.75 -4.12
C LYS A 218 -15.26 -4.28 -4.88
N TYR A 219 -15.40 -4.23 -6.20
CA TYR A 219 -14.37 -3.73 -7.11
C TYR A 219 -14.96 -2.77 -8.15
N LEU A 220 -14.12 -1.84 -8.59
CA LEU A 220 -14.35 -0.94 -9.70
C LEU A 220 -13.63 -1.46 -10.94
N ALA A 221 -14.33 -1.52 -12.07
CA ALA A 221 -13.77 -1.93 -13.35
C ALA A 221 -14.28 -1.05 -14.49
N ARG A 222 -13.74 -1.31 -15.68
CA ARG A 222 -14.39 -0.95 -16.93
C ARG A 222 -15.29 -2.10 -17.36
N GLN A 223 -16.59 -1.81 -17.48
CA GLN A 223 -17.58 -2.77 -17.94
C GLN A 223 -17.50 -2.93 -19.46
N ASN A 224 -17.40 -1.82 -20.19
CA ASN A 224 -17.29 -1.82 -21.66
C ASN A 224 -16.70 -0.51 -22.22
N GLY A 225 -16.76 -0.33 -23.54
CA GLY A 225 -16.27 0.87 -24.22
C GLY A 225 -16.95 2.17 -23.80
N ASN A 226 -18.20 2.09 -23.31
CA ASN A 226 -19.03 3.24 -22.97
C ASN A 226 -19.24 3.43 -21.46
N SER A 227 -19.17 2.36 -20.67
CA SER A 227 -19.37 2.38 -19.21
C SER A 227 -18.12 1.95 -18.45
N SER A 228 -17.84 2.67 -17.36
CA SER A 228 -16.74 2.39 -16.45
C SER A 228 -17.03 2.96 -15.06
N ALA A 229 -17.48 2.08 -14.16
CA ALA A 229 -17.63 2.35 -12.74
C ALA A 229 -16.35 2.97 -12.14
N PHE A 230 -15.17 2.49 -12.56
CA PHE A 230 -13.90 3.09 -12.13
C PHE A 230 -13.77 4.56 -12.54
N ASN A 231 -14.04 4.89 -13.81
CA ASN A 231 -13.94 6.27 -14.29
C ASN A 231 -14.98 7.17 -13.64
N CYS A 232 -16.21 6.68 -13.44
CA CYS A 232 -17.25 7.38 -12.70
C CYS A 232 -16.76 7.82 -11.30
N VAL A 233 -16.17 6.90 -10.52
CA VAL A 233 -15.69 7.20 -9.16
C VAL A 233 -14.55 8.22 -9.15
N ILE A 234 -13.59 8.13 -10.08
CA ILE A 234 -12.48 9.08 -10.14
C ILE A 234 -12.86 10.41 -10.83
N GLY A 235 -14.11 10.56 -11.28
CA GLY A 235 -14.61 11.77 -11.94
C GLY A 235 -14.06 11.96 -13.36
N ARG A 236 -13.80 10.86 -14.09
CA ARG A 236 -13.45 10.90 -15.52
C ARG A 236 -14.64 10.44 -16.38
N PRO A 237 -14.72 10.87 -17.65
CA PRO A 237 -15.71 10.32 -18.58
C PRO A 237 -15.64 8.80 -18.65
N GLU A 238 -16.80 8.15 -18.62
CA GLU A 238 -16.89 6.70 -18.77
C GLU A 238 -16.53 6.22 -20.19
N PRO A 239 -16.99 6.87 -21.28
CA PRO A 239 -16.67 6.44 -22.62
C PRO A 239 -15.17 6.53 -22.92
N LYS A 240 -14.62 5.46 -23.50
CA LYS A 240 -13.18 5.33 -23.74
C LYS A 240 -12.65 6.36 -24.74
N GLN A 241 -13.50 6.82 -25.66
CA GLN A 241 -13.15 7.81 -26.68
C GLN A 241 -13.11 9.25 -26.12
N GLN A 242 -13.61 9.46 -24.91
CA GLN A 242 -13.61 10.77 -24.27
C GLN A 242 -12.46 10.83 -23.25
N SER A 243 -11.54 11.75 -23.46
CA SER A 243 -10.55 12.15 -22.45
C SER A 243 -11.09 13.32 -21.65
N GLY A 244 -11.01 13.27 -20.31
CA GLY A 244 -11.20 14.47 -19.49
C GLY A 244 -9.99 15.41 -19.66
N GLN A 245 -10.24 16.72 -19.81
CA GLN A 245 -9.16 17.71 -19.89
C GLN A 245 -8.56 18.05 -18.51
N ASN A 246 -9.29 17.78 -17.42
CA ASN A 246 -8.85 18.04 -16.04
C ASN A 246 -8.83 16.72 -15.26
N ASP A 247 -7.64 16.12 -15.15
CA ASP A 247 -7.43 14.97 -14.28
C ASP A 247 -7.62 15.38 -12.82
N SER A 248 -8.61 14.78 -12.14
CA SER A 248 -8.81 15.00 -10.72
C SER A 248 -7.61 14.45 -9.93
N TRP A 249 -7.34 15.03 -8.76
CA TRP A 249 -6.32 14.54 -7.80
C TRP A 249 -6.43 13.02 -7.56
N ILE A 250 -7.66 12.49 -7.56
CA ILE A 250 -7.96 11.06 -7.38
C ILE A 250 -7.54 10.24 -8.59
N ALA A 251 -7.84 10.75 -9.79
CA ALA A 251 -7.57 10.08 -11.05
C ALA A 251 -6.07 10.00 -11.38
N GLY A 252 -5.26 10.86 -10.73
CA GLY A 252 -3.87 11.07 -11.06
C GLY A 252 -3.71 11.71 -12.44
N ARG A 253 -2.54 12.31 -12.68
CA ARG A 253 -2.21 13.02 -13.91
C ARG A 253 -0.93 12.44 -14.53
N ARG A 254 -0.87 12.41 -15.86
CA ARG A 254 0.39 12.07 -16.56
C ARG A 254 1.31 13.30 -16.56
N PRO A 255 2.64 13.10 -16.57
CA PRO A 255 3.56 14.22 -16.70
C PRO A 255 3.42 14.85 -18.09
N ASP A 256 3.41 16.17 -18.14
CA ASP A 256 3.46 16.95 -19.38
C ASP A 256 4.63 17.94 -19.30
N ARG A 257 5.75 17.56 -19.94
CA ARG A 257 6.97 18.37 -19.96
C ARG A 257 6.79 19.71 -20.65
N ARG A 258 5.85 19.83 -21.61
CA ARG A 258 5.64 21.09 -22.34
C ARG A 258 4.98 22.14 -21.46
N ASN A 259 4.13 21.69 -20.52
CA ASN A 259 3.38 22.54 -19.61
C ASN A 259 3.93 22.52 -18.16
N ASN A 260 5.14 21.97 -17.96
CA ASN A 260 5.76 21.78 -16.64
C ASN A 260 4.84 21.10 -15.62
N VAL A 261 4.06 20.11 -16.06
CA VAL A 261 3.16 19.34 -15.21
C VAL A 261 3.85 18.05 -14.78
N GLU A 262 4.01 17.86 -13.48
CA GLU A 262 4.54 16.63 -12.92
C GLU A 262 3.51 15.49 -12.92
N ALA A 263 4.01 14.26 -12.87
CA ALA A 263 3.15 13.08 -12.76
C ALA A 263 2.49 13.02 -11.39
N GLU A 264 1.24 12.57 -11.33
CA GLU A 264 0.53 12.33 -10.07
C GLU A 264 -0.09 10.94 -10.05
N SER A 265 0.18 10.19 -8.98
CA SER A 265 -0.36 8.85 -8.80
C SER A 265 -1.85 8.85 -8.51
N LYS A 266 -2.54 7.79 -8.91
CA LYS A 266 -3.95 7.56 -8.55
C LYS A 266 -4.10 7.39 -7.04
N LYS A 267 -5.26 7.75 -6.52
CA LYS A 267 -5.60 7.64 -5.09
C LYS A 267 -6.70 6.62 -4.81
N VAL A 268 -7.19 5.93 -5.84
CA VAL A 268 -8.16 4.83 -5.76
C VAL A 268 -7.57 3.60 -6.45
N PHE A 269 -7.65 2.48 -5.74
CA PHE A 269 -7.11 1.18 -6.09
C PHE A 269 -8.26 0.18 -6.05
N SER A 270 -8.28 -0.74 -7.02
CA SER A 270 -9.38 -1.69 -7.19
C SER A 270 -8.82 -3.02 -7.65
N PHE A 271 -9.29 -4.09 -7.04
CA PHE A 271 -8.88 -5.46 -7.27
C PHE A 271 -10.12 -6.31 -7.44
N LYS A 272 -10.13 -7.19 -8.44
CA LYS A 272 -11.26 -8.05 -8.79
C LYS A 272 -11.29 -9.34 -7.99
N ASP A 273 -10.13 -9.96 -7.74
CA ASP A 273 -10.08 -11.26 -7.08
C ASP A 273 -8.92 -11.40 -6.05
N PRO A 274 -9.23 -11.43 -4.74
CA PRO A 274 -10.54 -11.13 -4.16
C PRO A 274 -10.94 -9.67 -4.38
N ALA A 275 -12.25 -9.42 -4.42
CA ALA A 275 -12.77 -8.08 -4.62
C ALA A 275 -12.40 -7.14 -3.47
N ARG A 276 -11.67 -6.07 -3.76
CA ARG A 276 -11.30 -5.03 -2.80
C ARG A 276 -11.15 -3.69 -3.52
N THR A 277 -11.66 -2.63 -2.91
CA THR A 277 -11.42 -1.26 -3.37
C THR A 277 -11.02 -0.41 -2.18
N PHE A 278 -9.94 0.34 -2.30
CA PHE A 278 -9.52 1.28 -1.26
C PHE A 278 -8.97 2.55 -1.88
N GLY A 279 -8.81 3.57 -1.06
CA GLY A 279 -8.21 4.80 -1.51
C GLY A 279 -8.03 5.82 -0.41
N PHE A 280 -7.69 7.04 -0.85
CA PHE A 280 -7.51 8.18 0.02
C PHE A 280 -8.44 9.32 -0.41
N VAL A 281 -8.81 10.13 0.56
CA VAL A 281 -9.46 11.42 0.36
C VAL A 281 -8.46 12.55 0.64
N LYS A 282 -8.77 13.77 0.22
CA LYS A 282 -7.96 14.95 0.53
C LYS A 282 -8.89 16.01 1.10
N PRO A 283 -8.88 16.26 2.43
CA PRO A 283 -9.72 17.28 3.03
C PRO A 283 -9.65 18.61 2.29
N GLY A 284 -10.80 19.26 2.09
CA GLY A 284 -10.93 20.47 1.29
C GLY A 284 -11.07 20.25 -0.23
N LEU A 285 -10.79 19.04 -0.74
CA LEU A 285 -10.96 18.71 -2.16
C LEU A 285 -11.99 17.59 -2.38
N ILE A 286 -11.84 16.47 -1.67
CA ILE A 286 -12.84 15.40 -1.61
C ILE A 286 -12.83 14.84 -0.20
N ASP A 287 -13.99 14.65 0.40
CA ASP A 287 -14.16 14.03 1.72
C ASP A 287 -14.79 12.63 1.61
N PHE A 288 -14.98 11.97 2.75
CA PHE A 288 -15.57 10.64 2.80
C PHE A 288 -17.03 10.61 2.32
N ASN A 289 -17.82 11.67 2.55
CA ASN A 289 -19.22 11.72 2.12
C ASN A 289 -19.32 11.79 0.59
N ILE A 290 -18.53 12.67 -0.03
CA ILE A 290 -18.44 12.78 -1.49
C ILE A 290 -17.95 11.46 -2.08
N MET A 291 -16.89 10.86 -1.51
CA MET A 291 -16.38 9.57 -2.00
C MET A 291 -17.43 8.45 -1.88
N LYS A 292 -18.09 8.33 -0.72
CA LYS A 292 -19.15 7.35 -0.50
C LYS A 292 -20.32 7.55 -1.48
N GLY A 293 -20.69 8.79 -1.78
CA GLY A 293 -21.70 9.11 -2.80
C GLY A 293 -21.28 8.63 -4.19
N ARG A 294 -20.02 8.83 -4.58
CA ARG A 294 -19.50 8.33 -5.87
C ARG A 294 -19.50 6.80 -5.95
N LEU A 295 -19.13 6.11 -4.86
CA LEU A 295 -19.19 4.66 -4.78
C LEU A 295 -20.64 4.15 -4.83
N THR A 296 -21.57 4.86 -4.19
CA THR A 296 -23.01 4.57 -4.24
C THR A 296 -23.56 4.67 -5.65
N ASN A 297 -23.13 5.66 -6.43
CA ASN A 297 -23.51 5.78 -7.84
C ASN A 297 -22.96 4.63 -8.70
N ALA A 298 -21.80 4.06 -8.33
CA ALA A 298 -21.17 2.98 -9.06
C ALA A 298 -21.70 1.58 -8.70
N TRP A 299 -22.11 1.36 -7.44
CA TRP A 299 -22.47 0.03 -6.92
C TRP A 299 -23.90 -0.08 -6.37
N GLY A 300 -24.63 1.02 -6.27
CA GLY A 300 -25.88 1.10 -5.50
C GLY A 300 -25.64 1.31 -4.00
N GLN A 301 -26.74 1.49 -3.24
CA GLN A 301 -26.69 1.86 -1.82
C GLN A 301 -26.35 0.71 -0.86
N ASN A 302 -26.57 -0.55 -1.26
CA ASN A 302 -26.57 -1.70 -0.35
C ASN A 302 -25.50 -2.75 -0.70
N GLY A 303 -25.17 -3.61 0.28
CA GLY A 303 -24.32 -4.79 0.08
C GLY A 303 -22.82 -4.50 0.08
N TRP A 304 -22.38 -3.45 0.77
CA TRP A 304 -20.97 -3.12 0.99
C TRP A 304 -20.81 -2.16 2.17
N ASP A 305 -19.68 -2.28 2.87
CA ASP A 305 -19.37 -1.46 4.04
C ASP A 305 -18.22 -0.50 3.74
N PHE A 306 -18.46 0.79 3.99
CA PHE A 306 -17.43 1.82 3.91
C PHE A 306 -16.67 1.90 5.23
N LEU A 307 -15.43 1.39 5.24
CA LEU A 307 -14.55 1.44 6.40
C LEU A 307 -13.63 2.64 6.28
N ALA A 308 -13.86 3.67 7.10
CA ALA A 308 -12.96 4.80 7.25
C ALA A 308 -11.80 4.44 8.19
N GLY A 309 -10.73 5.23 8.13
CA GLY A 309 -9.49 4.94 8.84
C GLY A 309 -9.58 4.83 10.36
N ASP A 310 -10.50 5.56 11.00
CA ASP A 310 -10.77 5.45 12.43
C ASP A 310 -11.25 4.04 12.81
N LYS A 311 -12.26 3.52 12.10
CA LYS A 311 -12.75 2.15 12.28
C LYS A 311 -11.69 1.11 11.98
N ILE A 312 -10.86 1.35 10.96
CA ILE A 312 -9.75 0.44 10.60
C ILE A 312 -8.70 0.42 11.71
N ILE A 313 -8.34 1.57 12.27
CA ILE A 313 -7.43 1.64 13.43
C ILE A 313 -8.03 0.86 14.60
N ASP A 314 -9.30 1.07 14.91
CA ASP A 314 -9.96 0.35 16.00
C ASP A 314 -9.92 -1.17 15.76
N GLN A 315 -10.20 -1.65 14.55
CA GLN A 315 -10.12 -3.08 14.19
C GLN A 315 -8.68 -3.64 14.28
N LEU A 316 -7.67 -2.87 13.88
CA LEU A 316 -6.27 -3.27 14.00
C LEU A 316 -5.81 -3.44 15.46
N PHE A 317 -6.39 -2.69 16.40
CA PHE A 317 -6.01 -2.74 17.82
C PHE A 317 -7.07 -3.36 18.72
N ALA A 318 -8.20 -3.80 18.17
CA ALA A 318 -9.24 -4.53 18.89
C ALA A 318 -8.68 -5.84 19.45
N GLY A 319 -8.97 -6.07 20.73
CA GLY A 319 -8.75 -7.36 21.40
C GLY A 319 -9.59 -8.45 20.74
N LYS A 320 -9.22 -9.73 20.94
CA LYS A 320 -9.86 -10.87 20.27
C LYS A 320 -11.39 -10.99 20.46
N GLY A 321 -12.00 -10.30 21.44
CA GLY A 321 -13.44 -10.32 21.70
C GLY A 321 -14.29 -9.44 20.77
N ASP A 322 -13.70 -8.45 20.10
CA ASP A 322 -14.46 -7.42 19.37
C ASP A 322 -14.42 -7.60 17.84
N ARG A 323 -13.78 -8.68 17.35
CA ARG A 323 -13.75 -9.03 15.93
C ARG A 323 -14.85 -10.05 15.64
N SER A 324 -16.10 -9.60 15.76
CA SER A 324 -17.30 -10.34 15.34
C SER A 324 -17.92 -9.66 14.13
#